data_AF-A0A2N1M0Y8-F1
#
_entry.id   AF-A0A2N1M0Y8-F1
#
_cell.length_a   1.000
_cell.length_b   1.000
_cell.length_c   1.000
_cell.angle_alpha   90.00
_cell.angle_beta   90.00
_cell.angle_gamma   90.00
#
_symmetry.space_group_name_H-M   'P 1'
#
loop_
_entity.id
_entity.type
_entity.pdbx_description
1 polymer ?
#
loop_
_entity_poly.entity_id
_entity_poly.type
_entity_poly.pdbx_seq_one_letter_code
_entity_poly.pdbx_strand_id
1 'polypeptide(L)'
;MAPSSISSEVRDVCRNFVSKHSEFHMEVVPDLLSHDGDWKDSNEVLSEVTIGILNTLNDSWKNPAFGSEFVGSLNEGIYVINVIVPAIQATLKNLPFGKSSFIST
;
A
#
# COMPACT_ATOMS: atom_id res chain seq x y z
N MET A 1 20.44 -13.19 10.98
CA MET A 1 20.55 -13.16 9.51
C MET A 1 20.71 -11.70 9.11
N ALA A 2 21.77 -11.34 8.37
CA ALA A 2 21.86 -10.01 7.77
C ALA A 2 20.79 -9.89 6.66
N PRO A 3 20.22 -8.70 6.40
CA PRO A 3 19.25 -8.56 5.32
C PRO A 3 19.95 -8.90 4.00
N SER A 4 19.38 -9.82 3.24
CA SER A 4 19.84 -10.14 1.89
C SER A 4 19.82 -8.87 1.05
N SER A 5 20.96 -8.55 0.44
CA SER A 5 21.09 -7.40 -0.44
C SER A 5 20.14 -7.55 -1.62
N ILE A 6 19.39 -6.50 -1.96
CA ILE A 6 18.54 -6.44 -3.16
C ILE A 6 19.39 -6.75 -4.40
N SER A 7 18.87 -7.58 -5.32
CA SER A 7 19.58 -7.95 -6.55
C SER A 7 19.89 -6.74 -7.43
N SER A 8 20.93 -6.84 -8.26
CA SER A 8 21.33 -5.81 -9.20
C SER A 8 20.20 -5.42 -10.16
N GLU A 9 19.44 -6.39 -10.67
CA GLU A 9 18.34 -6.13 -11.62
C GLU A 9 17.26 -5.25 -10.98
N VAL A 10 16.86 -5.59 -9.75
CA VAL A 10 15.85 -4.81 -9.02
C VAL A 10 16.37 -3.41 -8.74
N ARG A 11 17.64 -3.28 -8.33
CA ARG A 11 18.30 -2.00 -8.12
C ARG A 11 18.32 -1.12 -9.37
N ASP A 12 18.58 -1.70 -10.53
CA ASP A 12 18.66 -0.97 -11.80
C ASP A 12 17.29 -0.50 -12.26
N VAL A 13 16.25 -1.32 -12.10
CA VAL A 13 14.85 -0.92 -12.35
C VAL A 13 14.47 0.26 -11.45
N CYS A 14 14.76 0.18 -10.15
CA CYS A 14 14.49 1.26 -9.21
C CYS A 14 15.25 2.55 -9.59
N ARG A 15 16.54 2.44 -9.93
CA ARG A 15 17.36 3.61 -10.30
C ARG A 15 16.84 4.28 -11.56
N ASN A 16 16.47 3.48 -12.57
CA ASN A 16 15.91 4.00 -13.82
C ASN A 16 14.58 4.72 -13.58
N PHE A 17 13.70 4.14 -12.76
CA PHE A 17 12.45 4.78 -12.37
C PHE A 17 12.67 6.13 -11.69
N VAL A 18 13.55 6.19 -10.67
CA VAL A 18 13.86 7.43 -9.95
C VAL A 18 14.47 8.48 -10.88
N SER A 19 15.44 8.11 -11.71
CA SER A 19 16.15 9.04 -12.61
C SER A 19 15.24 9.76 -13.61
N LYS A 20 14.10 9.15 -13.94
CA LYS A 20 13.09 9.72 -14.86
C LYS A 20 12.14 10.71 -14.18
N HIS A 21 12.07 10.71 -12.86
CA HIS A 21 11.13 11.51 -12.07
C HIS A 21 11.83 12.48 -11.10
N SER A 22 13.15 12.34 -10.92
CA SER A 22 13.99 13.25 -10.13
C SER A 22 14.27 14.54 -10.92
N GLU A 23 13.24 15.31 -11.25
CA GLU A 23 13.41 16.65 -11.81
C GLU A 23 13.74 17.69 -10.72
N PHE A 24 13.55 17.33 -9.43
CA PHE A 24 13.74 18.23 -8.31
C PHE A 24 14.87 17.75 -7.39
N HIS A 25 16.05 18.37 -7.53
CA HIS A 25 17.04 18.42 -6.46
C HIS A 25 16.51 19.37 -5.38
N MET A 26 15.85 18.84 -4.34
CA MET A 26 15.47 19.62 -3.17
C MET A 26 16.58 19.52 -2.12
N GLU A 27 17.27 20.62 -1.85
CA GLU A 27 18.28 20.72 -0.77
C GLU A 27 17.63 20.67 0.62
N VAL A 28 16.34 21.02 0.71
CA VAL A 28 15.53 21.02 1.93
C VAL A 28 14.15 20.46 1.58
N VAL A 29 13.66 19.51 2.38
CA VAL A 29 12.29 18.99 2.29
C VAL A 29 11.35 20.13 2.66
N PRO A 30 10.49 20.65 1.75
CA PRO A 30 9.55 21.72 2.09
C PRO A 30 8.65 21.29 3.25
N ASP A 31 8.26 22.21 4.13
CA ASP A 31 7.36 21.93 5.26
C ASP A 31 6.02 21.28 4.82
N LEU A 32 5.62 21.51 3.57
CA LEU A 32 4.47 20.87 2.93
C LEU A 32 4.61 19.34 2.76
N LEU A 33 5.84 18.82 2.84
CA LEU A 33 6.19 17.41 2.83
C LEU A 33 6.52 16.87 4.24
N SER A 34 6.46 17.72 5.28
CA SER A 34 6.63 17.28 6.65
C SER A 34 5.31 16.69 7.18
N HIS A 35 5.41 15.50 7.76
CA HIS A 35 4.31 14.87 8.48
C HIS A 35 4.49 15.18 9.96
N ASP A 36 3.48 15.78 10.58
CA ASP A 36 3.43 16.02 12.03
C ASP A 36 3.04 14.76 12.81
N GLY A 37 2.58 13.71 12.10
CA GLY A 37 2.22 12.42 12.65
C GLY A 37 0.77 12.34 13.12
N ASP A 38 -0.02 13.38 12.87
CA ASP A 38 -1.42 13.47 13.24
C ASP A 38 -2.34 13.26 12.03
N TRP A 39 -3.29 12.34 12.18
CA TRP A 39 -4.32 12.14 11.16
C TRP A 39 -5.14 13.41 10.94
N LYS A 40 -5.18 13.89 9.69
CA LYS A 40 -5.94 15.09 9.33
C LYS A 40 -7.43 14.82 9.07
N ASP A 41 -7.77 13.56 8.81
CA ASP A 41 -9.16 13.12 8.67
C ASP A 41 -9.86 13.04 10.03
N SER A 42 -11.19 13.23 10.04
CA SER A 42 -11.96 13.12 11.27
C SER A 42 -12.05 11.68 11.77
N ASN A 43 -12.32 11.49 13.06
CA ASN A 43 -12.49 10.15 13.64
C ASN A 43 -13.60 9.34 12.95
N GLU A 44 -14.65 10.00 12.47
CA GLU A 44 -15.72 9.38 11.70
C GLU A 44 -15.19 8.81 10.38
N VAL A 45 -14.40 9.60 9.63
CA VAL A 45 -13.78 9.15 8.37
C VAL A 45 -12.82 7.99 8.61
N LEU A 46 -11.97 8.08 9.63
CA LEU A 46 -11.04 7.01 10.01
C LEU A 46 -11.79 5.73 10.39
N SER A 47 -12.91 5.85 11.10
CA SER A 47 -13.77 4.72 11.47
C SER A 47 -14.40 4.09 10.22
N GLU A 48 -14.94 4.87 9.29
CA GLU A 48 -15.52 4.38 8.04
C GLU A 48 -14.49 3.62 7.18
N VAL A 49 -13.29 4.18 7.02
CA VAL A 49 -12.18 3.53 6.30
C VAL A 49 -11.81 2.22 6.99
N THR A 50 -11.67 2.23 8.32
CA THR A 50 -11.34 1.03 9.11
C THR A 50 -12.40 -0.07 8.92
N ILE A 51 -13.68 0.28 9.01
CA ILE A 51 -14.80 -0.66 8.78
C ILE A 51 -14.74 -1.22 7.36
N GLY A 52 -14.47 -0.38 6.36
CA GLY A 52 -14.33 -0.80 4.96
C GLY A 52 -13.21 -1.82 4.75
N ILE A 53 -12.04 -1.58 5.35
CA ILE A 53 -10.89 -2.51 5.31
C ILE A 53 -11.25 -3.83 5.99
N LEU A 54 -11.79 -3.78 7.21
CA LEU A 54 -12.14 -4.98 7.97
C LEU A 54 -13.20 -5.84 7.27
N ASN A 55 -14.22 -5.21 6.67
CA ASN A 55 -15.24 -5.92 5.89
C ASN A 55 -14.62 -6.60 4.67
N THR A 56 -13.72 -5.91 3.97
CA THR A 56 -13.02 -6.45 2.80
C THR A 56 -12.17 -7.68 3.18
N LEU A 57 -11.40 -7.59 4.26
CA LEU A 57 -10.60 -8.71 4.76
C LEU A 57 -11.48 -9.87 5.24
N ASN A 58 -12.59 -9.57 5.93
CA ASN A 58 -13.56 -10.58 6.34
C ASN A 58 -14.11 -11.37 5.14
N ASP A 59 -14.45 -10.68 4.05
CA ASP A 59 -15.00 -11.34 2.85
C ASP A 59 -13.95 -12.20 2.14
N SER A 60 -12.70 -11.71 2.08
CA SER A 60 -11.57 -12.50 1.59
C SER A 60 -11.33 -13.77 2.43
N TRP A 61 -11.50 -13.73 3.76
CA TRP A 61 -11.24 -14.88 4.65
C TRP A 61 -12.44 -15.83 4.76
N LYS A 62 -13.64 -15.35 4.45
CA LYS A 62 -14.83 -16.20 4.27
C LYS A 62 -14.79 -17.01 2.98
N ASN A 63 -13.89 -16.69 2.05
CA ASN A 63 -13.73 -17.46 0.84
C ASN A 63 -13.17 -18.87 1.17
N PRO A 64 -13.93 -19.96 0.91
CA PRO A 64 -13.52 -21.32 1.21
C PRO A 64 -12.23 -21.74 0.52
N ALA A 65 -11.83 -21.07 -0.58
CA ALA A 65 -10.56 -21.33 -1.24
C ALA A 65 -9.34 -21.12 -0.32
N PHE A 66 -9.47 -20.35 0.77
CA PHE A 66 -8.44 -20.20 1.80
C PHE A 66 -8.56 -21.22 2.95
N GLY A 67 -9.49 -22.17 2.84
CA GLY A 67 -9.62 -23.30 3.75
C GLY A 67 -8.36 -24.16 3.79
N SER A 68 -8.15 -24.85 4.91
CA SER A 68 -6.99 -25.72 5.09
C SER A 68 -6.96 -26.86 4.08
N GLU A 69 -8.12 -27.25 3.53
CA GLU A 69 -8.24 -28.25 2.48
C GLU A 69 -7.63 -27.82 1.13
N PHE A 70 -7.49 -26.51 0.86
CA PHE A 70 -6.99 -25.98 -0.41
C PHE A 70 -5.64 -25.27 -0.28
N VAL A 71 -5.02 -25.22 0.89
CA VAL A 71 -3.76 -24.45 1.10
C VAL A 71 -2.64 -24.84 0.14
N GLY A 72 -2.58 -26.10 -0.29
CA GLY A 72 -1.59 -26.60 -1.25
C GLY A 72 -1.78 -26.14 -2.69
N SER A 73 -2.95 -25.59 -3.05
CA SER A 73 -3.22 -25.03 -4.38
C SER A 73 -3.10 -23.51 -4.42
N LEU A 74 -2.92 -22.86 -3.26
CA LEU A 74 -2.73 -21.42 -3.17
C LEU A 74 -1.32 -21.04 -3.64
N ASN A 75 -1.25 -19.99 -4.45
CA ASN A 75 0.00 -19.37 -4.85
C ASN A 75 -0.04 -17.87 -4.55
N GLU A 76 1.12 -17.22 -4.67
CA GLU A 76 1.27 -15.78 -4.41
C GLU A 76 0.24 -14.94 -5.19
N GLY A 77 -0.01 -15.26 -6.46
CA GLY A 77 -0.98 -14.55 -7.29
C GLY A 77 -2.41 -14.60 -6.74
N ILE A 78 -2.81 -15.72 -6.15
CA ILE A 78 -4.13 -15.86 -5.53
C ILE A 78 -4.25 -14.93 -4.31
N TYR A 79 -3.22 -14.87 -3.46
CA TYR A 79 -3.20 -13.92 -2.34
C TYR A 79 -3.19 -12.47 -2.83
N VAL A 80 -2.37 -12.15 -3.82
CA VAL A 80 -2.30 -10.78 -4.37
C VAL A 80 -3.68 -10.33 -4.86
N ILE A 81 -4.37 -11.17 -5.64
CA ILE A 81 -5.64 -10.80 -6.26
C ILE A 81 -6.80 -10.80 -5.26
N ASN A 82 -6.85 -11.76 -4.34
CA ASN A 82 -8.03 -11.95 -3.48
C ASN A 82 -7.90 -11.28 -2.11
N VAL A 83 -6.68 -10.89 -1.70
CA VAL A 83 -6.42 -10.26 -0.40
C VAL A 83 -5.82 -8.88 -0.60
N ILE A 84 -4.65 -8.82 -1.24
CA ILE A 84 -3.82 -7.61 -1.21
C ILE A 84 -4.47 -6.49 -2.05
N VAL A 85 -4.89 -6.79 -3.27
CA VAL A 85 -5.53 -5.81 -4.16
C VAL A 85 -6.82 -5.25 -3.55
N PRO A 86 -7.78 -6.06 -3.05
CA PRO A 86 -8.96 -5.55 -2.37
C PRO A 86 -8.63 -4.72 -1.12
N ALA A 87 -7.68 -5.16 -0.29
CA ALA A 87 -7.27 -4.41 0.90
C ALA A 87 -6.67 -3.04 0.55
N ILE A 88 -5.80 -2.99 -0.47
CA ILE A 88 -5.27 -1.74 -1.01
C ILE A 88 -6.42 -0.86 -1.51
N GLN A 89 -7.33 -1.40 -2.31
CA GLN A 89 -8.47 -0.63 -2.80
C GLN A 89 -9.33 -0.07 -1.68
N ALA A 90 -9.66 -0.86 -0.65
CA ALA A 90 -10.43 -0.42 0.50
C ALA A 90 -9.71 0.69 1.29
N THR A 91 -8.39 0.56 1.46
CA THR A 91 -7.55 1.55 2.15
C THR A 91 -7.44 2.85 1.35
N LEU A 92 -7.35 2.74 0.02
CA LEU A 92 -7.08 3.85 -0.87
C LEU A 92 -8.34 4.55 -1.40
N LYS A 93 -9.53 3.95 -1.26
CA LYS A 93 -10.78 4.40 -1.90
C LYS A 93 -11.13 5.86 -1.64
N ASN A 94 -10.81 6.37 -0.46
CA ASN A 94 -11.13 7.74 -0.03
C ASN A 94 -9.91 8.66 0.01
N LEU A 95 -8.73 8.16 -0.38
CA LEU A 95 -7.53 9.00 -0.40
C LEU A 95 -7.54 9.88 -1.65
N PRO A 96 -7.34 11.20 -1.52
CA PRO A 96 -7.25 12.09 -2.66
C PRO A 96 -5.96 11.81 -3.44
N PHE A 97 -6.05 11.00 -4.49
CA PHE A 97 -4.96 10.85 -5.46
C PHE A 97 -4.94 12.07 -6.38
N GLY A 98 -4.14 13.06 -6.03
CA GLY A 98 -3.84 14.23 -6.87
C GLY A 98 -2.63 14.03 -7.79
N LYS A 99 -2.06 15.14 -8.29
CA LYS A 99 -0.80 15.16 -9.09
C LYS A 99 0.44 14.68 -8.33
N SER A 100 0.27 14.47 -7.04
CA SER A 100 1.27 14.05 -6.08
C SER A 100 0.53 13.16 -5.09
N SER A 101 1.10 11.99 -4.82
CA SER A 101 0.67 11.09 -3.76
C SER A 101 1.03 11.70 -2.40
N PHE A 102 0.50 12.88 -2.10
CA PHE A 102 0.57 13.42 -0.76
C PHE A 102 -0.46 12.62 0.04
N ILE A 103 -0.01 11.47 0.53
CA ILE A 103 -0.68 10.81 1.64
C ILE A 103 -0.60 11.82 2.77
N SER A 104 -1.65 12.62 2.91
CA SER A 104 -1.83 13.45 4.08
C SER A 104 -2.12 12.52 5.25
N THR A 105 -1.06 11.96 5.83
CA THR A 105 -1.03 11.58 7.24
C THR A 105 -0.27 12.61 8.03
#